data_AF-A0A7W1K8Y9-F1
#
_entry.id   AF-A0A7W1K8Y9-F1
#
_cell.length_a   1.000
_cell.length_b   1.000
_cell.length_c   1.000
_cell.angle_alpha   90.00
_cell.angle_beta   90.00
_cell.angle_gamma   90.00
#
_symmetry.space_group_name_H-M   'P 1'
#
loop_
_entity.id
_entity.type
_entity.pdbx_description
1 polymer ?
#
loop_
_entity_poly.entity_id
_entity_poly.type
_entity_poly.pdbx_seq_one_letter_code
_entity_poly.pdbx_strand_id
1 'polypeptide(L)' 'MRANRSYRLLHTRSSRRPARMDPTRIDHLEVVEVASGEVVLFWDLPAPEAARRARRLREELGVLDEQEFLARWGDT' A
#
# COMPACT_ATOMS: atom_id res chain seq x y z
N MET A 1 -14.23 -8.09 -10.37
CA MET A 1 -13.52 -8.98 -9.40
C MET A 1 -12.94 -8.08 -8.31
N ARG A 2 -12.98 -8.45 -7.02
CA ARG A 2 -12.40 -7.59 -5.96
C ARG A 2 -10.89 -7.42 -6.16
N ALA A 3 -10.38 -6.21 -5.92
CA ALA A 3 -8.97 -5.87 -6.10
C ALA A 3 -8.02 -6.75 -5.26
N ASN A 4 -8.44 -7.20 -4.07
CA ASN A 4 -7.65 -8.11 -3.23
C ASN A 4 -7.40 -9.52 -3.82
N ARG A 5 -8.03 -9.87 -4.95
CA ARG A 5 -7.72 -11.11 -5.68
C ARG A 5 -6.62 -10.89 -6.72
N SER A 6 -6.59 -9.72 -7.34
CA SER A 6 -5.60 -9.35 -8.36
C SER A 6 -4.35 -8.72 -7.74
N TYR A 7 -4.46 -8.09 -6.57
CA TYR A 7 -3.41 -7.31 -5.95
C TYR A 7 -3.13 -7.67 -4.49
N ARG A 8 -1.88 -7.47 -4.08
CA ARG A 8 -1.40 -7.59 -2.71
C ARG A 8 -0.69 -6.31 -2.28
N LEU A 9 -1.00 -5.84 -1.07
CA LEU A 9 -0.23 -4.77 -0.42
C LEU A 9 0.95 -5.35 0.36
N LEU A 10 2.15 -4.86 0.07
CA LEU A 10 3.35 -5.03 0.90
C LEU A 10 3.67 -3.71 1.61
N HIS A 11 4.09 -3.84 2.87
CA HIS A 11 4.56 -2.71 3.68
C HIS A 11 5.89 -3.07 4.30
N THR A 12 6.95 -2.55 3.71
CA THR A 12 8.33 -2.74 4.18
C THR A 12 8.68 -1.62 5.14
N ARG A 13 8.91 -1.97 6.39
CA ARG A 13 9.27 -1.02 7.45
C ARG A 13 10.79 -0.98 7.59
N SER A 14 11.38 0.21 7.52
CA SER A 14 12.85 0.38 7.65
C SER A 14 13.37 0.09 9.06
N SER A 15 12.48 0.00 10.05
CA SER A 15 12.80 -0.47 11.40
C SER A 15 11.58 -1.11 12.06
N ARG A 16 11.81 -1.94 13.11
CA ARG A 16 10.72 -2.55 13.88
C ARG A 16 10.09 -1.60 14.91
N ARG A 17 10.60 -0.37 15.06
CA ARG A 17 10.07 0.60 16.02
C ARG A 17 8.64 1.02 15.65
N PRO A 18 7.76 1.31 16.61
CA PRO A 18 6.47 1.91 16.31
C PRO A 18 6.66 3.24 15.57
N ALA A 19 5.82 3.52 14.56
CA ALA A 19 5.93 4.73 13.75
C ALA A 19 5.93 6.03 14.58
N ARG A 20 5.19 6.07 15.69
CA ARG A 20 5.14 7.22 16.61
C ARG A 20 6.47 7.53 17.32
N MET A 21 7.36 6.53 17.44
CA MET A 21 8.65 6.66 18.13
C MET A 21 9.78 7.04 17.17
N ASP A 22 9.53 6.95 15.85
CA ASP A 22 10.49 7.26 14.80
C ASP A 22 9.72 7.83 13.60
N PRO A 23 9.14 9.04 13.74
CA PRO A 23 8.21 9.58 12.75
C PRO A 23 8.88 10.00 11.44
N THR A 24 10.20 10.23 11.45
CA THR A 24 10.99 10.63 10.28
C THR A 24 11.49 9.45 9.47
N ARG A 25 11.35 8.21 9.97
CA ARG A 25 11.66 6.99 9.23
C ARG A 25 10.81 6.90 7.98
N ILE A 26 11.44 6.56 6.85
CA ILE A 26 10.73 6.27 5.61
C ILE A 26 10.38 4.79 5.56
N ASP A 27 9.12 4.46 5.31
CA ASP A 27 8.63 3.12 5.03
C ASP A 27 8.19 3.03 3.56
N HIS A 28 8.30 1.83 2.98
CA HIS A 28 7.93 1.55 1.60
C HIS A 28 6.59 0.83 1.54
N LEU A 29 5.70 1.27 0.65
CA LEU A 29 4.46 0.60 0.31
C LEU A 29 4.49 0.18 -1.15
N GLU A 30 4.16 -1.08 -1.41
CA GLU A 30 4.05 -1.63 -2.76
C GLU A 30 2.68 -2.27 -2.91
N VAL A 31 1.99 -1.98 -4.01
CA VAL A 31 0.88 -2.80 -4.49
C VAL A 31 1.41 -3.65 -5.63
N VAL A 32 1.28 -4.95 -5.48
CA VAL A 32 1.86 -5.95 -6.38
C VAL A 32 0.73 -6.73 -7.04
N GLU A 33 0.77 -6.89 -8.35
CA GLU A 33 -0.11 -7.82 -9.06
C GLU A 33 0.26 -9.26 -8.69
N VAL A 34 -0.73 -10.04 -8.25
CA VAL A 34 -0.54 -11.40 -7.74
C VAL A 34 -0.08 -12.35 -8.84
N ALA A 35 -0.54 -12.16 -10.08
CA ALA A 35 -0.25 -13.06 -11.19
C ALA A 35 1.19 -12.93 -11.71
N SER A 36 1.68 -11.70 -11.89
CA SER A 36 3.03 -11.43 -12.43
C SER A 36 4.08 -11.22 -11.34
N GLY A 37 3.68 -10.78 -10.15
CA GLY A 37 4.60 -10.27 -9.14
C GLY A 37 5.11 -8.85 -9.42
N GLU A 38 4.53 -8.14 -10.39
CA GLU A 38 4.91 -6.77 -10.76
C GLU A 38 4.36 -5.74 -9.76
N VAL A 39 5.20 -4.76 -9.39
CA VAL A 39 4.78 -3.61 -8.59
C VAL A 39 4.04 -2.63 -9.49
N VAL A 40 2.73 -2.46 -9.26
CA VAL A 40 1.87 -1.55 -10.04
C VAL A 40 1.71 -0.18 -9.40
N LEU A 41 1.91 -0.07 -8.08
CA LEU A 41 1.94 1.20 -7.35
C LEU A 41 3.00 1.15 -6.26
N PHE A 42 3.68 2.28 -6.03
CA PHE A 42 4.76 2.39 -5.07
C PHE A 42 4.74 3.74 -4.35
N TRP A 43 5.02 3.75 -3.04
CA TRP A 43 5.21 4.97 -2.28
C TRP A 43 6.31 4.84 -1.22
N ASP A 44 7.11 5.91 -1.10
CA ASP A 44 8.01 6.18 0.01
C ASP A 44 7.43 7.27 0.90
N LEU A 45 7.14 6.93 2.15
CA LEU A 45 6.43 7.84 3.05
C LEU A 45 7.01 7.82 4.47
N PRO A 46 6.94 8.93 5.21
CA PRO A 46 7.16 8.93 6.65
C PRO A 46 6.29 7.87 7.34
N ALA A 47 6.84 7.14 8.31
CA ALA A 47 6.23 5.96 8.90
C ALA A 47 4.78 6.16 9.41
N PRO A 48 4.40 7.30 10.03
CA PRO A 48 3.01 7.55 10.41
C PRO A 48 2.07 7.66 9.20
N GLU A 49 2.53 8.28 8.11
CA GLU A 49 1.77 8.41 6.87
C GLU A 49 1.67 7.08 6.14
N ALA A 50 2.78 6.33 6.04
CA ALA A 50 2.80 4.99 5.48
C ALA A 50 1.80 4.07 6.20
N ALA A 51 1.77 4.09 7.54
CA ALA A 51 0.83 3.28 8.32
C ALA A 51 -0.64 3.65 8.04
N ARG A 52 -0.95 4.96 7.94
CA ARG A 52 -2.29 5.45 7.58
C ARG A 52 -2.68 5.03 6.16
N ARG A 53 -1.79 5.24 5.18
CA ARG A 53 -2.04 4.90 3.78
C ARG A 53 -2.20 3.39 3.60
N ALA A 54 -1.34 2.59 4.21
CA ALA A 54 -1.42 1.13 4.20
C ALA A 54 -2.74 0.61 4.78
N ARG A 55 -3.28 1.24 5.83
CA ARG A 55 -4.60 0.87 6.35
C ARG A 55 -5.69 1.12 5.30
N ARG A 56 -5.73 2.32 4.71
CA ARG A 56 -6.72 2.68 3.69
C ARG A 56 -6.63 1.79 2.46
N LEU A 57 -5.41 1.51 1.98
CA LEU A 57 -5.17 0.57 0.87
C LEU A 57 -5.73 -0.83 1.17
N ARG A 58 -5.53 -1.37 2.39
CA ARG A 58 -6.10 -2.68 2.77
C ARG A 58 -7.62 -2.69 2.77
N GLU A 59 -8.23 -1.64 3.32
CA GLU A 59 -9.69 -1.49 3.34
C GLU A 59 -10.23 -1.44 1.89
N GLU A 60 -9.62 -0.62 1.03
CA GLU A 60 -10.07 -0.40 -0.35
C GLU A 60 -9.79 -1.60 -1.27
N LEU A 61 -8.69 -2.33 -1.09
CA LEU A 61 -8.47 -3.62 -1.77
C LEU A 61 -9.61 -4.62 -1.50
N GLY A 62 -10.20 -4.58 -0.31
CA GLY A 62 -11.30 -5.46 0.08
C GLY A 62 -12.68 -5.05 -0.45
N VAL A 63 -12.86 -3.78 -0.82
CA VAL A 63 -14.18 -3.23 -1.19
C VAL A 63 -14.28 -2.68 -2.61
N LEU A 64 -13.18 -2.44 -3.30
CA LEU A 64 -13.18 -2.00 -4.69
C LEU A 64 -12.92 -3.17 -5.64
N ASP A 65 -13.34 -3.04 -6.89
CA ASP A 65 -12.79 -3.86 -7.95
C ASP A 65 -11.42 -3.34 -8.44
N GLU A 66 -10.82 -4.11 -9.35
CA GLU A 66 -9.49 -3.85 -9.88
C GLU A 66 -9.35 -2.48 -10.57
N GLN A 67 -10.33 -2.12 -11.41
CA GLN A 67 -10.30 -0.91 -12.22
C GLN A 67 -10.58 0.31 -11.35
N GLU A 68 -11.57 0.22 -10.45
CA GLU A 68 -11.88 1.25 -9.48
C GLU A 68 -10.69 1.53 -8.54
N PHE A 69 -9.99 0.48 -8.12
CA PHE A 69 -8.82 0.61 -7.25
C PHE A 69 -7.68 1.35 -7.97
N LEU A 70 -7.32 0.93 -9.19
CA LEU A 70 -6.25 1.59 -9.94
C LEU A 70 -6.61 3.03 -10.32
N ALA A 71 -7.84 3.30 -10.76
CA ALA A 71 -8.28 4.65 -11.08
C ALA A 71 -8.19 5.59 -9.87
N ARG A 72 -8.39 5.06 -8.66
CA ARG A 72 -8.33 5.87 -7.43
C ARG A 72 -6.91 6.16 -6.95
N TRP A 73 -5.96 5.25 -7.16
CA TRP A 73 -4.61 5.33 -6.59
C TRP A 73 -3.50 5.54 -7.61
N GLY A 74 -3.77 5.33 -8.91
CA GLY A 74 -2.81 5.51 -10.00
C GLY A 74 -2.52 6.97 -10.34
N ASP A 75 -3.41 7.89 -9.95
CA ASP A 75 -3.27 9.33 -10.21
C ASP A 75 -2.58 10.10 -9.06
N THR A 76 -2.12 9.41 -8.00
CA THR A 76 -1.52 10.01 -6.78
C THR A 76 -0.03 9.75 -6.62
#